data_AF-J7LBI9-F1
#
_entry.id   AF-J7LBI9-F1
#
_cell.length_a   1.000
_cell.length_b   1.000
_cell.length_c   1.000
_cell.angle_alpha   90.00
_cell.angle_beta   90.00
_cell.angle_gamma   90.00
#
_symmetry.space_group_name_H-M   'P 1'
#
loop_
_entity.id
_entity.type
_entity.pdbx_description
1 polymer ?
#
loop_
_entity_poly.entity_id
_entity_poly.type
_entity_poly.pdbx_seq_one_letter_code
_entity_poly.pdbx_strand_id
1 'polypeptide(L)' 'MNKVAPVIAFVAFMLVFALTRSPVRDFLESWVELDGVVLGLASLVSSGALAALVAGAILYATRLFE' A
#
# COMPACT_ATOMS: atom_id res chain seq x y z
N MET A 1 -23.12 -9.30 -4.36
CA MET A 1 -22.10 -8.30 -4.75
C MET A 1 -22.40 -6.97 -4.08
N ASN A 2 -21.97 -6.82 -2.83
CA ASN A 2 -21.99 -5.58 -2.08
C ASN A 2 -21.13 -4.54 -2.81
N LYS A 3 -21.79 -3.59 -3.48
CA LYS A 3 -21.14 -2.48 -4.22
C LYS A 3 -20.23 -1.60 -3.36
N VAL A 4 -20.28 -1.78 -2.03
CA VAL A 4 -19.52 -1.02 -1.03
C VAL A 4 -18.12 -1.60 -0.81
N ALA A 5 -17.90 -2.90 -1.01
CA ALA A 5 -16.61 -3.54 -0.76
C ALA A 5 -15.45 -2.96 -1.61
N PRO A 6 -15.62 -2.64 -2.90
CA PRO A 6 -14.60 -1.96 -3.69
C PRO A 6 -14.25 -0.56 -3.17
N VAL A 7 -15.24 0.17 -2.65
CA VAL A 7 -15.05 1.51 -2.08
C VAL A 7 -14.21 1.44 -0.81
N ILE A 8 -14.53 0.49 0.08
CA ILE A 8 -13.77 0.27 1.32
C ILE A 8 -12.32 -0.14 1.00
N ALA A 9 -12.13 -1.05 0.05
CA ALA A 9 -10.80 -1.47 -0.38
C ALA A 9 -9.98 -0.32 -0.96
N PHE A 10 -10.60 0.57 -1.74
CA PHE A 10 -9.94 1.76 -2.28
C PHE A 10 -9.55 2.77 -1.18
N VAL A 11 -10.43 3.03 -0.22
CA VAL A 11 -10.11 3.91 0.91
C VAL A 11 -8.99 3.34 1.77
N ALA A 12 -9.03 2.03 2.03
CA ALA A 12 -7.97 1.34 2.75
C ALA A 12 -6.63 1.39 2.00
N PHE A 13 -6.64 1.20 0.68
CA PHE A 13 -5.45 1.39 -0.17
C PHE A 13 -4.85 2.78 0.03
N MET A 14 -5.65 3.83 -0.12
CA MET A 14 -5.19 5.23 -0.02
C MET A 14 -4.60 5.53 1.36
N LEU A 15 -5.25 5.05 2.43
CA LEU A 15 -4.78 5.24 3.81
C LEU A 15 -3.45 4.51 4.04
N VAL A 16 -3.38 3.23 3.68
CA VAL A 16 -2.15 2.43 3.86
C VAL A 16 -1.01 3.02 3.04
N PHE A 17 -1.28 3.42 1.80
CA PHE A 17 -0.27 4.05 0.94
C PHE A 17 0.29 5.34 1.55
N ALA A 18 -0.59 6.24 2.02
CA ALA A 18 -0.17 7.49 2.64
C ALA A 18 0.63 7.26 3.93
N LEU A 19 0.18 6.33 4.78
CA LEU A 19 0.81 6.01 6.06
C LEU A 19 2.15 5.29 5.90
N THR A 20 2.28 4.43 4.89
CA THR A 20 3.51 3.66 4.66
C THR A 20 4.58 4.45 3.91
N ARG A 21 4.24 5.57 3.28
CA ARG A 21 5.17 6.32 2.42
C ARG A 21 6.43 6.80 3.15
N SER A 22 6.27 7.42 4.32
CA SER A 22 7.40 7.91 5.14
C SER A 22 8.22 6.75 5.72
N PRO A 23 7.65 5.79 6.47
CA PRO A 23 8.44 4.74 7.09
C PRO A 23 9.11 3.80 6.08
N VAL A 24 8.50 3.54 4.91
CA VAL A 24 9.14 2.74 3.85
C VAL A 24 10.32 3.49 3.24
N ARG A 25 10.23 4.83 3.08
CA ARG A 25 11.35 5.62 2.61
C ARG A 25 12.51 5.60 3.61
N ASP A 26 12.23 5.86 4.88
CA ASP A 26 13.25 5.86 5.95
C ASP A 26 13.92 4.49 6.09
N PHE A 27 13.14 3.41 5.93
CA PHE A 27 13.65 2.04 5.91
C PHE A 27 14.58 1.79 4.71
N LEU A 28 14.19 2.22 3.51
CA LEU A 28 15.00 2.02 2.29
C LEU A 28 16.28 2.85 2.30
N GLU A 29 16.20 4.07 2.83
CA GLU A 29 17.36 4.95 3.01
C GLU A 29 18.37 4.33 4.00
N SER A 30 17.88 3.79 5.13
CA SER A 30 18.74 3.15 6.13
C SER A 30 19.33 1.80 5.71
N TRP A 31 18.69 1.05 4.82
CA TRP A 31 19.13 -0.30 4.44
C TRP A 31 19.97 -0.36 3.17
N VAL A 32 19.78 0.56 2.21
CA VAL A 32 20.31 0.38 0.85
C VAL A 32 21.20 1.55 0.41
N GLU A 33 21.50 2.53 1.27
CA GLU A 33 22.17 3.79 0.88
C GLU A 33 21.59 4.36 -0.43
N LEU A 34 20.29 4.14 -0.65
CA LEU A 34 19.59 4.61 -1.83
C LEU A 34 19.33 6.09 -1.64
N ASP A 35 19.79 6.89 -2.61
CA ASP A 35 19.61 8.34 -2.55
C ASP A 35 18.87 8.87 -3.80
N GLY A 36 18.30 10.07 -3.66
CA GLY A 36 17.65 10.80 -4.75
C GLY A 36 16.46 10.09 -5.40
N VAL A 37 16.41 10.09 -6.74
CA VAL A 37 15.25 9.63 -7.53
C VAL A 37 14.96 8.14 -7.34
N VAL A 38 15.99 7.33 -7.16
CA VAL A 38 15.86 5.87 -7.00
C VAL A 38 15.18 5.53 -5.67
N LEU A 39 15.54 6.22 -4.59
CA LEU A 39 14.88 6.09 -3.29
C LEU A 39 13.39 6.45 -3.39
N GLY A 40 13.07 7.54 -4.10
CA GLY A 40 11.69 7.96 -4.32
C GLY A 40 10.85 6.93 -5.07
N LEU A 41 11.41 6.32 -6.13
CA LEU A 41 10.74 5.27 -6.90
C LEU A 41 10.59 3.98 -6.11
N ALA A 42 11.63 3.55 -5.40
CA ALA A 42 11.59 2.35 -4.57
C ALA A 42 10.54 2.50 -3.46
N SER A 43 10.53 3.64 -2.75
CA SER A 43 9.51 3.97 -1.76
C SER A 43 8.10 3.94 -2.36
N LEU A 44 7.91 4.55 -3.53
CA LEU A 44 6.61 4.57 -4.22
C LEU A 44 6.11 3.15 -4.53
N VAL A 45 6.96 2.32 -5.12
CA VAL A 45 6.62 0.94 -5.52
C VAL A 45 6.35 0.08 -4.28
N SER A 46 7.21 0.16 -3.26
CA SER A 46 7.08 -0.62 -2.04
C SER A 46 5.83 -0.25 -1.24
N SER A 47 5.55 1.04 -1.03
CA SER A 47 4.33 1.50 -0.38
C SER A 47 3.08 1.16 -1.20
N GLY A 48 3.16 1.27 -2.53
CA GLY A 48 2.08 0.88 -3.44
C GLY A 48 1.76 -0.61 -3.37
N ALA A 49 2.78 -1.46 -3.34
CA ALA A 49 2.63 -2.91 -3.21
C ALA A 49 2.00 -3.30 -1.86
N LEU A 50 2.45 -2.68 -0.76
CA LEU A 50 1.86 -2.86 0.57
C LEU A 50 0.37 -2.50 0.59
N ALA A 51 0.03 -1.32 0.06
CA ALA A 51 -1.35 -0.86 -0.03
C ALA A 51 -2.21 -1.78 -0.91
N ALA A 52 -1.68 -2.24 -2.05
CA ALA A 52 -2.38 -3.16 -2.94
C ALA A 52 -2.68 -4.51 -2.27
N LEU A 53 -1.73 -5.02 -1.47
CA LEU A 53 -1.88 -6.27 -0.75
C LEU A 53 -2.99 -6.16 0.31
N VAL A 54 -3.06 -5.06 1.06
CA VAL A 54 -4.15 -4.81 2.02
C VAL A 54 -5.50 -4.68 1.30
N ALA A 55 -5.57 -3.92 0.21
CA ALA A 55 -6.80 -3.76 -0.55
C ALA A 55 -7.29 -5.09 -1.13
N GLY A 56 -6.38 -5.89 -1.68
CA GLY A 56 -6.67 -7.24 -2.16
C GLY A 56 -7.16 -8.18 -1.06
N ALA A 57 -6.54 -8.12 0.13
CA ALA A 57 -6.97 -8.90 1.29
C ALA A 57 -8.40 -8.52 1.74
N ILE A 58 -8.73 -7.23 1.75
CA ILE A 58 -10.09 -6.76 2.07
C ILE A 58 -11.09 -7.28 1.05
N LEU A 59 -10.80 -7.15 -0.26
CA LEU A 59 -11.68 -7.67 -1.31
C LEU A 59 -11.88 -9.18 -1.18
N TYR A 60 -10.81 -9.93 -0.94
CA TYR A 60 -10.86 -11.37 -0.73
C TYR A 60 -11.69 -11.75 0.50
N ALA A 61 -11.47 -11.07 1.64
CA ALA A 61 -12.25 -11.28 2.85
C ALA A 61 -13.72 -10.97 2.62
N THR A 62 -14.05 -9.84 2.01
CA THR A 62 -15.46 -9.48 1.71
C THR A 62 -16.15 -10.49 0.81
N ARG A 63 -15.40 -11.18 -0.07
CA ARG A 63 -15.93 -12.26 -0.91
C ARG A 63 -16.17 -13.56 -0.15
N LEU A 64 -15.41 -13.84 0.91
CA LEU A 64 -15.60 -15.03 1.75
C LEU A 64 -16.85 -14.94 2.64
N PHE A 65 -17.32 -13.73 2.92
CA PHE A 65 -18.51 -13.46 3.73
C PHE A 65 -19.77 -13.14 2.89
N GLU A 66 -19.68 -13.22 1.56
CA GLU A 66 -20.83 -13.26 0.64
C GLU A 66 -21.22 -14.70 0.31
#